data_AF-A0A8X8Y161-F1
#
_entry.id   AF-A0A8X8Y161-F1
#
_cell.length_a   1.000
_cell.length_b   1.000
_cell.length_c   1.000
_cell.angle_alpha   90.00
_cell.angle_beta   90.00
_cell.angle_gamma   90.00
#
_symmetry.space_group_name_H-M   'P 1'
#
loop_
_entity.id
_entity.type
_entity.pdbx_description
1 polymer ?
#
loop_
_entity_poly.entity_id
_entity_poly.type
_entity_poly.pdbx_seq_one_letter_code
_entity_poly.pdbx_strand_id
1 'polypeptide(L)'
;MFRFDSLTVKHPKKNPLALRMLVLMFVLVCGVYICAVCLKQIGGHATVGLLSFSVAERPCDVTDIDPSEKPYVHFPKPETFSREECACNPVRYFAILSTQRSGSGWFETLLNSHMNISSNGEIFSVKVRRSNMSTIVETLDKIYNLDWFTSASKNECTAAVGLKWMLNQGLMQHHEEIVEYFNSKGVSAIFLFRQNLLRRMISILANSFDQNAKLLNGTHKSHVHSTHEAEILASYKPVVNTSLLIPNLRQVEDLVNKSMEYFKSTRHIILYYEDIINNQTKLVDVQNFLRVPLQELSSRQVKIHKGSLSSQVENWGEIEKTLKGTHYQSYLHEDYKL
;
A
#
# COMPACT_ATOMS: atom_id res chain seq x y z
N MET A 1 31.12 -102.48 31.56
CA MET A 1 32.17 -101.57 32.09
C MET A 1 32.84 -100.90 30.91
N PHE A 2 32.76 -99.55 30.84
CA PHE A 2 33.22 -98.62 29.76
C PHE A 2 32.60 -98.84 28.36
N ARG A 3 32.43 -97.87 27.45
CA ARG A 3 32.30 -96.40 27.40
C ARG A 3 32.17 -96.09 25.90
N PHE A 4 31.13 -95.40 25.44
CA PHE A 4 30.97 -94.80 24.09
C PHE A 4 29.69 -93.94 24.19
N ASP A 5 29.56 -92.71 23.73
CA ASP A 5 30.47 -91.72 23.16
C ASP A 5 29.83 -90.34 23.44
N SER A 6 30.63 -89.31 23.67
CA SER A 6 30.14 -87.96 23.99
C SER A 6 29.62 -87.24 22.73
N LEU A 7 28.31 -87.01 22.64
CA LEU A 7 27.73 -86.11 21.64
C LEU A 7 27.91 -84.64 22.09
N THR A 8 28.95 -84.02 21.56
CA THR A 8 29.22 -82.58 21.64
C THR A 8 28.19 -81.81 20.81
N VAL A 9 27.11 -81.34 21.46
CA VAL A 9 26.22 -80.34 20.86
C VAL A 9 26.93 -78.99 20.90
N LYS A 10 27.42 -78.53 19.74
CA LYS A 10 28.00 -77.18 19.60
C LYS A 10 26.95 -76.13 20.00
N HIS A 11 27.24 -75.35 21.02
CA HIS A 11 26.50 -74.13 21.31
C HIS A 11 26.53 -73.21 20.07
N PRO A 12 25.38 -72.71 19.59
CA PRO A 12 25.38 -71.74 18.51
C PRO A 12 26.10 -70.48 19.01
N LYS A 13 27.16 -70.07 18.29
CA LYS A 13 27.86 -68.81 18.55
C LYS A 13 26.82 -67.69 18.47
N LYS A 14 26.45 -67.10 19.61
CA LYS A 14 25.63 -65.89 19.66
C LYS A 14 26.36 -64.82 18.87
N ASN A 15 25.88 -64.51 17.67
CA ASN A 15 26.47 -63.50 16.81
C ASN A 15 26.09 -62.12 17.39
N PRO A 16 27.03 -61.37 18.00
CA PRO A 16 26.71 -60.12 18.71
C PRO A 16 26.13 -59.06 17.77
N LEU A 17 26.43 -59.14 16.48
CA LEU A 17 25.85 -58.31 15.43
C LEU A 17 24.35 -58.59 15.23
N ALA A 18 23.93 -59.85 15.19
CA ALA A 18 22.53 -60.20 15.03
C ALA A 18 21.70 -59.77 16.25
N LEU A 19 22.25 -59.90 17.45
CA LEU A 19 21.62 -59.41 18.68
C LEU A 19 21.52 -57.88 18.71
N ARG A 20 22.57 -57.17 18.29
CA ARG A 20 22.55 -55.70 18.18
C ARG A 20 21.53 -55.23 17.13
N MET A 21 21.42 -55.91 15.99
CA MET A 21 20.42 -55.59 14.98
C MET A 21 19.00 -55.85 15.47
N LEU A 22 18.77 -56.93 16.22
CA LEU A 22 17.47 -57.21 16.86
C LEU A 22 17.10 -56.15 17.89
N VAL A 23 18.07 -55.71 18.72
CA VAL A 23 17.84 -54.62 19.69
C VAL A 23 17.56 -53.31 18.97
N LEU A 24 18.29 -52.97 17.91
CA LEU A 24 18.03 -51.76 17.13
C LEU A 24 16.64 -51.78 16.49
N MET A 25 16.22 -52.92 15.92
CA MET A 25 14.87 -53.08 15.37
C MET A 25 13.81 -52.96 16.46
N PHE A 26 14.04 -53.53 17.65
CA PHE A 26 13.13 -53.41 18.77
C PHE A 26 13.02 -51.95 19.26
N VAL A 27 14.13 -51.22 19.33
CA VAL A 27 14.14 -49.78 19.67
C VAL A 27 13.40 -48.95 18.63
N LEU A 28 13.57 -49.26 17.34
CA LEU A 28 12.88 -48.56 16.24
C LEU A 28 11.36 -48.82 16.28
N VAL A 29 10.95 -50.08 16.49
CA VAL A 29 9.53 -50.45 16.61
C VAL A 29 8.92 -49.85 17.88
N CYS A 30 9.62 -49.89 19.01
CA CYS A 30 9.17 -49.24 20.25
C CYS A 30 9.11 -47.71 20.08
N GLY A 31 10.07 -47.09 19.40
CA GLY A 31 10.08 -45.66 19.11
C GLY A 31 8.90 -45.25 18.24
N VAL A 32 8.61 -45.99 17.17
CA VAL A 32 7.44 -45.76 16.30
C VAL A 32 6.14 -46.02 17.07
N TYR A 33 6.07 -47.05 17.90
CA TYR A 33 4.89 -47.35 18.71
C TYR A 33 4.63 -46.28 19.77
N ILE A 34 5.67 -45.83 20.49
CA ILE A 34 5.58 -44.73 21.46
C ILE A 34 5.18 -43.45 20.74
N CYS A 35 5.77 -43.13 19.58
CA CYS A 35 5.41 -41.96 18.80
C CYS A 35 3.95 -42.02 18.29
N ALA A 36 3.48 -43.20 17.86
CA ALA A 36 2.10 -43.43 17.44
C ALA A 36 1.10 -43.33 18.62
N VAL A 37 1.49 -43.80 19.81
CA VAL A 37 0.68 -43.67 21.04
C VAL A 37 0.66 -42.22 21.53
N CYS A 38 1.79 -41.50 21.46
CA CYS A 38 1.86 -40.06 21.76
C CYS A 38 1.03 -39.25 20.75
N LEU A 39 1.07 -39.57 19.45
CA LEU A 39 0.21 -38.96 18.43
C LEU A 39 -1.28 -39.28 18.67
N LYS A 40 -1.60 -40.49 19.15
CA LYS A 40 -2.97 -40.85 19.57
C LYS A 40 -3.43 -40.14 20.85
N GLN A 41 -2.52 -39.85 21.78
CA GLN A 41 -2.82 -39.03 22.98
C GLN A 41 -2.98 -37.54 22.64
N ILE A 42 -2.27 -37.04 21.61
CA ILE A 42 -2.47 -35.69 21.07
C ILE A 42 -3.79 -35.59 20.28
N GLY A 43 -4.19 -36.67 19.60
CA GLY A 43 -5.46 -36.74 18.85
C GLY A 43 -6.69 -37.18 19.65
N GLY A 44 -6.53 -37.58 20.92
CA GLY A 44 -7.58 -38.20 21.72
C GLY A 44 -7.61 -37.66 23.16
N HIS A 45 -8.31 -36.54 23.33
CA HIS A 45 -8.74 -35.93 24.58
C HIS A 45 -7.68 -35.36 25.54
N ALA A 46 -7.50 -34.04 25.42
CA ALA A 46 -7.88 -33.17 26.52
C ALA A 46 -8.66 -31.97 25.96
N THR A 47 -9.96 -32.17 25.68
CA THR A 47 -10.95 -31.16 26.02
C THR A 47 -10.91 -30.99 27.55
N VAL A 48 -9.84 -30.37 28.06
CA VAL A 48 -10.05 -29.42 29.14
C VAL A 48 -11.06 -28.48 28.54
N GLY A 49 -12.25 -28.39 29.15
CA GLY A 49 -13.09 -27.25 28.93
C GLY A 49 -12.26 -26.04 29.34
N LEU A 50 -11.43 -25.54 28.42
CA LEU A 50 -11.30 -24.12 28.24
C LEU A 50 -12.74 -23.75 27.97
N LEU A 51 -13.43 -23.35 29.04
CA LEU A 51 -14.48 -22.38 28.90
C LEU A 51 -13.85 -21.35 27.96
N SER A 52 -14.19 -21.43 26.68
CA SER A 52 -14.27 -20.23 25.90
C SER A 52 -15.34 -19.45 26.66
N PHE A 53 -14.89 -18.71 27.68
CA PHE A 53 -15.30 -17.35 27.73
C PHE A 53 -15.08 -16.88 26.30
N SER A 54 -16.15 -16.90 25.50
CA SER A 54 -16.44 -15.72 24.74
C SER A 54 -16.27 -14.60 25.75
N VAL A 55 -15.05 -14.03 25.77
CA VAL A 55 -14.86 -12.71 26.30
C VAL A 55 -15.90 -11.97 25.49
N ALA A 56 -17.06 -11.72 26.12
CA ALA A 56 -18.08 -10.88 25.53
C ALA A 56 -17.29 -9.68 25.04
N GLU A 57 -17.19 -9.51 23.72
CA GLU A 57 -16.32 -8.51 23.12
C GLU A 57 -16.61 -7.24 23.89
N ARG A 58 -15.66 -6.79 24.72
CA ARG A 58 -15.88 -5.59 25.49
C ARG A 58 -16.14 -4.52 24.44
N PRO A 59 -17.32 -3.88 24.44
CA PRO A 59 -17.56 -2.79 23.52
C PRO A 59 -16.41 -1.81 23.71
N CYS A 60 -15.70 -1.51 22.63
CA CYS A 60 -14.62 -0.54 22.70
C CYS A 60 -15.22 0.76 23.21
N ASP A 61 -14.60 1.35 24.23
CA ASP A 61 -15.17 2.52 24.87
C ASP A 61 -15.03 3.72 23.93
N VAL A 62 -16.17 4.32 23.57
CA VAL A 62 -16.27 5.47 22.66
C VAL A 62 -16.74 6.71 23.41
N THR A 63 -16.79 6.69 24.75
CA THR A 63 -17.29 7.82 25.55
C THR A 63 -16.42 9.07 25.43
N ASP A 64 -15.11 8.89 25.21
CA ASP A 64 -14.14 10.00 25.16
C ASP A 64 -14.00 10.61 23.76
N ILE A 65 -14.74 10.12 22.76
CA ILE A 65 -14.70 10.65 21.40
C ILE A 65 -15.77 11.71 21.22
N ASP A 66 -15.34 12.90 20.81
CA ASP A 66 -16.22 14.01 20.44
C ASP A 66 -17.32 13.54 19.46
N PRO A 67 -18.60 13.87 19.69
CA PRO A 67 -19.69 13.45 18.82
C PRO A 67 -19.49 13.76 17.33
N SER A 68 -18.81 14.85 16.98
CA SER A 68 -18.52 15.22 15.60
C SER A 68 -17.45 14.34 14.93
N GLU A 69 -16.64 13.64 15.73
CA GLU A 69 -15.58 12.75 15.26
C GLU A 69 -16.02 11.29 15.15
N LYS A 70 -17.11 10.90 15.81
CA LYS A 70 -17.65 9.53 15.80
C LYS A 70 -17.88 8.95 14.40
N PRO A 71 -18.39 9.68 13.40
CA PRO A 71 -18.60 9.12 12.06
C PRO A 71 -17.31 8.67 11.36
N TYR A 72 -16.15 9.19 11.78
CA TYR A 72 -14.85 8.94 11.16
C TYR A 72 -13.99 7.91 11.91
N VAL A 73 -14.54 7.32 12.98
CA VAL A 73 -13.86 6.36 13.83
C VAL A 73 -14.50 4.98 13.68
N HIS A 74 -13.69 4.00 13.29
CA HIS A 74 -14.15 2.65 13.04
C HIS A 74 -13.36 1.65 13.87
N PHE A 75 -13.99 0.50 14.13
CA PHE A 75 -13.34 -0.67 14.72
C PHE A 75 -13.50 -1.86 13.78
N PRO A 76 -12.72 -1.91 12.68
CA PRO A 76 -12.77 -3.01 11.71
C PRO A 76 -12.64 -4.39 12.36
N LYS A 77 -13.31 -5.37 11.79
CA LYS A 77 -13.25 -6.78 12.18
C LYS A 77 -12.90 -7.61 10.95
N PRO A 78 -11.61 -7.74 10.63
CA PRO A 78 -11.14 -8.48 9.47
C PRO A 78 -11.64 -9.93 9.53
N GLU A 79 -12.03 -10.49 8.39
CA GLU A 79 -12.40 -11.89 8.30
C GLU A 79 -11.17 -12.80 8.30
N THR A 80 -10.04 -12.27 7.84
CA THR A 80 -8.83 -13.05 7.56
C THR A 80 -7.89 -13.17 8.76
N PHE A 81 -8.02 -12.32 9.78
CA PHE A 81 -7.21 -12.38 11.00
C PHE A 81 -7.88 -11.67 12.18
N SER A 82 -7.47 -12.02 13.41
CA SER A 82 -7.86 -11.28 14.62
C SER A 82 -6.96 -10.06 14.81
N ARG A 83 -7.55 -8.91 15.13
CA ARG A 83 -6.79 -7.71 15.51
C ARG A 83 -6.22 -7.79 16.94
N GLU A 84 -6.56 -8.82 17.71
CA GLU A 84 -6.03 -9.10 19.05
C GLU A 84 -6.02 -7.85 19.96
N GLU A 85 -4.85 -7.45 20.46
CA GLU A 85 -4.67 -6.25 21.30
C GLU A 85 -5.06 -4.94 20.60
N CYS A 86 -5.07 -4.91 19.27
CA CYS A 86 -5.47 -3.77 18.47
C CYS A 86 -6.98 -3.71 18.18
N ALA A 87 -7.81 -4.65 18.67
CA ALA A 87 -9.24 -4.69 18.37
C ALA A 87 -9.96 -3.37 18.69
N CYS A 88 -9.61 -2.75 19.83
CA CYS A 88 -10.14 -1.45 20.25
C CYS A 88 -9.26 -0.26 19.89
N ASN A 89 -8.28 -0.42 19.00
CA ASN A 89 -7.60 0.72 18.39
C ASN A 89 -8.51 1.33 17.31
N PRO A 90 -8.89 2.62 17.40
CA PRO A 90 -9.72 3.27 16.41
C PRO A 90 -8.99 3.38 15.07
N VAL A 91 -9.71 3.16 13.98
CA VAL A 91 -9.19 3.24 12.61
C VAL A 91 -9.95 4.30 11.84
N ARG A 92 -9.21 5.18 11.17
CA ARG A 92 -9.76 6.18 10.25
C ARG A 92 -9.55 5.79 8.80
N TYR A 93 -10.57 6.00 7.98
CA TYR A 93 -10.51 5.71 6.57
C TYR A 93 -10.06 6.93 5.78
N PHE A 94 -9.18 6.74 4.80
CA PHE A 94 -8.79 7.81 3.89
C PHE A 94 -8.66 7.36 2.44
N ALA A 95 -8.62 8.33 1.53
CA ALA A 95 -8.28 8.13 0.13
C ALA A 95 -7.44 9.30 -0.39
N ILE A 96 -6.29 9.01 -1.00
CA ILE A 96 -5.47 10.01 -1.68
C ILE A 96 -5.99 10.17 -3.11
N LEU A 97 -6.68 11.28 -3.38
CA LEU A 97 -7.27 11.59 -4.68
C LEU A 97 -6.31 12.46 -5.49
N SER A 98 -5.90 11.99 -6.67
CA SER A 98 -4.81 12.64 -7.41
C SER A 98 -4.88 12.42 -8.92
N THR A 99 -3.99 13.06 -9.67
CA THR A 99 -3.76 12.79 -11.10
C THR A 99 -2.39 12.16 -11.30
N GLN A 100 -2.15 11.50 -12.43
CA GLN A 100 -0.84 10.94 -12.72
C GLN A 100 0.24 12.02 -12.71
N ARG A 101 1.41 11.67 -12.13
CA ARG A 101 2.62 12.51 -12.03
C ARG A 101 2.48 13.75 -11.15
N SER A 102 1.56 13.71 -10.19
CA SER A 102 1.36 14.76 -9.17
C SER A 102 2.07 14.50 -7.84
N GLY A 103 3.04 13.56 -7.81
CA GLY A 103 3.81 13.26 -6.60
C GLY A 103 3.14 12.31 -5.61
N SER A 104 1.94 11.81 -5.92
CA SER A 104 1.17 10.91 -5.04
C SER A 104 1.86 9.60 -4.69
N GLY A 105 2.69 9.04 -5.58
CA GLY A 105 3.52 7.87 -5.25
C GLY A 105 4.61 8.16 -4.22
N TRP A 106 5.19 9.37 -4.21
CA TRP A 106 6.17 9.78 -3.20
C TRP A 106 5.47 10.12 -1.88
N PHE A 107 4.38 10.89 -1.95
CA PHE A 107 3.57 11.23 -0.78
C PHE A 107 3.03 9.99 -0.06
N GLU A 108 2.55 8.99 -0.81
CA GLU A 108 2.13 7.71 -0.23
C GLU A 108 3.27 7.00 0.53
N THR A 109 4.51 7.04 0.02
CA THR A 109 5.64 6.45 0.75
C THR A 109 5.98 7.19 2.04
N LEU A 110 5.75 8.51 2.10
CA LEU A 110 5.87 9.27 3.35
C LEU A 110 4.82 8.81 4.36
N LEU A 111 3.56 8.70 3.95
CA LEU A 111 2.52 8.20 4.85
C LEU A 111 2.80 6.78 5.32
N ASN A 112 3.23 5.89 4.42
CA ASN A 112 3.56 4.51 4.75
C ASN A 112 4.83 4.37 5.61
N SER A 113 5.65 5.40 5.80
CA SER A 113 6.73 5.34 6.79
C SER A 113 6.22 5.51 8.23
N HIS A 114 5.01 6.05 8.41
CA HIS A 114 4.35 6.13 9.71
C HIS A 114 3.97 4.72 10.19
N MET A 115 4.17 4.42 11.47
CA MET A 115 3.91 3.07 11.99
C MET A 115 2.43 2.70 12.00
N ASN A 116 1.54 3.68 12.21
CA ASN A 116 0.08 3.47 12.28
C ASN A 116 -0.71 3.83 11.01
N ILE A 117 -0.07 4.21 9.88
CA ILE A 117 -0.77 4.52 8.62
C ILE A 117 -0.47 3.44 7.58
N SER A 118 -1.52 2.92 6.94
CA SER A 118 -1.41 1.99 5.82
C SER A 118 -2.15 2.51 4.58
N SER A 119 -1.41 2.86 3.53
CA SER A 119 -1.93 3.19 2.20
C SER A 119 -1.62 2.04 1.23
N ASN A 120 -2.67 1.44 0.67
CA ASN A 120 -2.59 0.20 -0.09
C ASN A 120 -2.25 0.37 -1.58
N GLY A 121 -1.67 1.49 -1.99
CA GLY A 121 -1.33 1.72 -3.39
C GLY A 121 -2.54 2.06 -4.26
N GLU A 122 -2.33 1.92 -5.57
CA GLU A 122 -3.29 2.30 -6.61
C GLU A 122 -4.22 1.13 -6.98
N ILE A 123 -5.07 0.73 -6.04
CA ILE A 123 -5.90 -0.49 -6.16
C ILE A 123 -6.78 -0.47 -7.41
N PHE A 124 -7.36 0.69 -7.72
CA PHE A 124 -8.26 0.87 -8.87
C PHE A 124 -7.55 1.10 -10.21
N SER A 125 -6.23 0.99 -10.29
CA SER A 125 -5.53 0.88 -11.58
C SER A 125 -5.95 -0.38 -12.36
N VAL A 126 -6.38 -1.43 -11.64
CA VAL A 126 -6.89 -2.69 -12.20
C VAL A 126 -8.35 -2.52 -12.66
N LYS A 127 -8.57 -2.60 -13.98
CA LYS A 127 -9.89 -2.33 -14.60
C LYS A 127 -11.05 -3.14 -14.00
N VAL A 128 -10.83 -4.42 -13.70
CA VAL A 128 -11.89 -5.32 -13.17
C VAL A 128 -12.44 -4.80 -11.83
N ARG A 129 -11.58 -4.23 -10.98
CA ARG A 129 -11.95 -3.70 -9.65
C ARG A 129 -12.81 -2.43 -9.72
N ARG A 130 -12.88 -1.80 -10.89
CA ARG A 130 -13.68 -0.60 -11.15
C ARG A 130 -14.64 -0.78 -12.33
N SER A 131 -15.09 -2.03 -12.55
CA SER A 131 -15.98 -2.36 -13.66
C SER A 131 -17.39 -1.75 -13.49
N ASN A 132 -17.84 -1.58 -12.25
CA ASN A 132 -19.06 -0.90 -11.84
C ASN A 132 -18.98 -0.47 -10.37
N MET A 133 -19.96 0.30 -9.90
CA MET A 133 -19.99 0.80 -8.53
C MET A 133 -20.06 -0.29 -7.47
N SER A 134 -20.79 -1.39 -7.69
CA SER A 134 -20.86 -2.50 -6.73
C SER A 134 -19.49 -3.13 -6.49
N THR A 135 -18.69 -3.32 -7.54
CA THR A 135 -17.32 -3.85 -7.40
C THR A 135 -16.38 -2.85 -6.73
N ILE A 136 -16.58 -1.56 -6.95
CA ILE A 136 -15.84 -0.49 -6.25
C ILE A 136 -16.12 -0.57 -4.75
N VAL A 137 -17.41 -0.60 -4.35
CA VAL A 137 -17.84 -0.70 -2.95
C VAL A 137 -17.26 -1.96 -2.30
N GLU A 138 -17.38 -3.13 -2.94
CA GLU A 138 -16.83 -4.38 -2.40
C GLU A 138 -15.31 -4.27 -2.17
N THR A 139 -14.59 -3.64 -3.09
CA THR A 139 -13.15 -3.42 -2.97
C THR A 139 -12.82 -2.46 -1.82
N LEU A 140 -13.56 -1.35 -1.68
CA LEU A 140 -13.38 -0.39 -0.60
C LEU A 140 -13.68 -1.03 0.76
N ASP A 141 -14.78 -1.76 0.89
CA ASP A 141 -15.14 -2.45 2.13
C ASP A 141 -14.05 -3.44 2.55
N LYS A 142 -13.47 -4.21 1.61
CA LYS A 142 -12.32 -5.09 1.90
C LYS A 142 -11.09 -4.33 2.40
N ILE A 143 -10.75 -3.20 1.78
CA ILE A 143 -9.61 -2.37 2.21
C ILE A 143 -9.85 -1.81 3.61
N TYR A 144 -11.03 -1.24 3.84
CA TYR A 144 -11.37 -0.56 5.08
C TYR A 144 -11.64 -1.54 6.24
N ASN A 145 -12.03 -2.77 5.94
CA ASN A 145 -12.08 -3.85 6.93
C ASN A 145 -10.70 -4.43 7.28
N LEU A 146 -9.61 -3.91 6.68
CA LEU A 146 -8.23 -4.38 6.81
C LEU A 146 -7.98 -5.79 6.22
N ASP A 147 -8.88 -6.33 5.41
CA ASP A 147 -8.74 -7.63 4.73
C ASP A 147 -7.94 -7.55 3.42
N TRP A 148 -7.27 -6.42 3.17
CA TRP A 148 -6.48 -6.19 1.98
C TRP A 148 -4.98 -6.22 2.28
N PHE A 149 -4.36 -7.37 2.02
CA PHE A 149 -2.93 -7.58 2.30
C PHE A 149 -2.04 -7.02 1.21
N THR A 150 -1.14 -6.12 1.60
CA THR A 150 -0.10 -5.56 0.72
C THR A 150 1.20 -5.40 1.49
N SER A 151 2.26 -4.95 0.82
CA SER A 151 3.49 -4.56 1.53
C SER A 151 3.31 -3.35 2.45
N ALA A 152 2.14 -2.69 2.46
CA ALA A 152 1.80 -1.62 3.38
C ALA A 152 1.13 -2.12 4.67
N SER A 153 0.82 -3.42 4.79
CA SER A 153 0.30 -4.03 6.02
C SER A 153 1.30 -3.83 7.17
N LYS A 154 0.78 -3.54 8.36
CA LYS A 154 1.57 -3.20 9.56
C LYS A 154 1.52 -4.34 10.56
N ASN A 155 2.59 -4.50 11.31
CA ASN A 155 2.60 -5.38 12.49
C ASN A 155 2.03 -4.66 13.72
N GLU A 156 2.09 -3.33 13.71
CA GLU A 156 1.56 -2.44 14.72
C GLU A 156 0.06 -2.16 14.51
N CYS A 157 -0.60 -1.65 15.55
CA CYS A 157 -1.99 -1.23 15.47
C CYS A 157 -2.17 -0.12 14.43
N THR A 158 -2.79 -0.45 13.31
CA THR A 158 -3.17 0.53 12.28
C THR A 158 -4.22 1.48 12.86
N ALA A 159 -3.99 2.78 12.71
CA ALA A 159 -4.90 3.86 13.13
C ALA A 159 -5.48 4.63 11.94
N ALA A 160 -4.85 4.56 10.76
CA ALA A 160 -5.42 5.06 9.52
C ALA A 160 -5.14 4.10 8.37
N VAL A 161 -6.19 3.75 7.62
CA VAL A 161 -6.09 2.88 6.44
C VAL A 161 -6.72 3.54 5.22
N GLY A 162 -6.08 3.37 4.08
CA GLY A 162 -6.57 3.97 2.84
C GLY A 162 -5.89 3.43 1.61
N LEU A 163 -6.04 4.21 0.55
CA LEU A 163 -5.54 3.89 -0.77
C LEU A 163 -5.22 5.16 -1.54
N LYS A 164 -4.46 4.99 -2.63
CA LYS A 164 -4.28 6.02 -3.65
C LYS A 164 -5.24 5.77 -4.80
N TRP A 165 -5.92 6.81 -5.26
CA TRP A 165 -6.91 6.71 -6.32
C TRP A 165 -6.75 7.86 -7.31
N MET A 166 -6.45 7.53 -8.56
CA MET A 166 -6.34 8.55 -9.59
C MET A 166 -7.72 8.93 -10.13
N LEU A 167 -7.94 10.23 -10.40
CA LEU A 167 -9.24 10.77 -10.83
C LEU A 167 -9.81 10.04 -12.08
N ASN A 168 -8.95 9.60 -12.98
CA ASN A 168 -9.34 8.89 -14.22
C ASN A 168 -9.61 7.39 -14.04
N GLN A 169 -9.74 6.90 -12.80
CA GLN A 169 -9.86 5.47 -12.49
C GLN A 169 -11.24 5.11 -11.92
N GLY A 170 -12.30 5.55 -12.59
CA GLY A 170 -13.68 5.32 -12.14
C GLY A 170 -14.17 6.35 -11.11
N LEU A 171 -13.26 7.02 -10.39
CA LEU A 171 -13.62 8.00 -9.36
C LEU A 171 -14.53 9.11 -9.90
N MET A 172 -14.15 9.76 -10.99
CA MET A 172 -14.96 10.83 -11.59
C MET A 172 -16.22 10.32 -12.30
N GLN A 173 -16.23 9.05 -12.70
CA GLN A 173 -17.35 8.43 -13.41
C GLN A 173 -18.49 8.06 -12.46
N HIS A 174 -18.16 7.62 -11.24
CA HIS A 174 -19.09 7.21 -10.19
C HIS A 174 -19.07 8.18 -9.00
N HIS A 175 -18.89 9.48 -9.27
CA HIS A 175 -18.59 10.45 -8.22
C HIS A 175 -19.75 10.61 -7.22
N GLU A 176 -21.01 10.57 -7.67
CA GLU A 176 -22.17 10.72 -6.79
C GLU A 176 -22.22 9.60 -5.75
N GLU A 177 -22.12 8.34 -6.19
CA GLU A 177 -22.16 7.18 -5.31
C GLU A 177 -20.91 7.06 -4.43
N ILE A 178 -19.75 7.49 -4.93
CA ILE A 178 -18.52 7.52 -4.14
C ILE A 178 -18.57 8.61 -3.06
N VAL A 179 -19.15 9.77 -3.35
CA VAL A 179 -19.36 10.83 -2.34
C VAL A 179 -20.33 10.35 -1.25
N GLU A 180 -21.40 9.65 -1.63
CA GLU A 180 -22.32 9.03 -0.67
C GLU A 180 -21.60 7.97 0.19
N TYR A 181 -20.79 7.11 -0.42
CA TYR A 181 -19.96 6.15 0.29
C TYR A 181 -18.99 6.85 1.27
N PHE A 182 -18.30 7.89 0.82
CA PHE A 182 -17.31 8.61 1.65
C PHE A 182 -17.99 9.24 2.87
N ASN A 183 -19.15 9.86 2.68
CA ASN A 183 -19.89 10.50 3.77
C ASN A 183 -20.49 9.47 4.75
N SER A 184 -21.07 8.39 4.23
CA SER A 184 -21.67 7.34 5.07
C SER A 184 -20.64 6.53 5.86
N LYS A 185 -19.45 6.31 5.28
CA LYS A 185 -18.36 5.53 5.88
C LYS A 185 -17.30 6.41 6.55
N GLY A 186 -17.46 7.73 6.61
CA GLY A 186 -16.48 8.61 7.24
C GLY A 186 -15.10 8.58 6.58
N VAL A 187 -15.03 8.45 5.24
CA VAL A 187 -13.75 8.46 4.52
C VAL A 187 -13.24 9.89 4.38
N SER A 188 -12.00 10.11 4.81
CA SER A 188 -11.30 11.39 4.67
C SER A 188 -10.57 11.47 3.33
N ALA A 189 -10.95 12.41 2.48
CA ALA A 189 -10.29 12.63 1.18
C ALA A 189 -9.06 13.54 1.32
N ILE A 190 -7.92 13.09 0.78
CA ILE A 190 -6.70 13.89 0.68
C ILE A 190 -6.47 14.18 -0.79
N PHE A 191 -6.78 15.39 -1.23
CA PHE A 191 -6.47 15.84 -2.57
C PHE A 191 -5.00 16.19 -2.66
N LEU A 192 -4.30 15.59 -3.61
CA LEU A 192 -2.90 15.92 -3.91
C LEU A 192 -2.75 16.20 -5.40
N PHE A 193 -2.50 17.46 -5.73
CA PHE A 193 -2.31 17.91 -7.10
C PHE A 193 -0.93 18.53 -7.31
N ARG A 194 -0.66 18.89 -8.57
CA ARG A 194 0.58 19.56 -8.96
C ARG A 194 0.22 20.86 -9.65
N GLN A 195 0.74 21.97 -9.14
CA GLN A 195 0.41 23.30 -9.65
C GLN A 195 0.95 23.48 -11.08
N ASN A 196 2.21 23.09 -11.32
CA ASN A 196 2.81 23.23 -12.65
C ASN A 196 2.41 22.06 -13.57
N LEU A 197 1.34 22.27 -14.34
CA LEU A 197 0.79 21.27 -15.25
C LEU A 197 1.67 21.01 -16.49
N LEU A 198 2.48 21.99 -16.93
CA LEU A 198 3.48 21.78 -17.98
C LEU A 198 4.55 20.78 -17.52
N ARG A 199 5.10 20.99 -16.32
CA ARG A 199 6.07 20.09 -15.67
C ARG A 199 5.49 18.70 -15.48
N ARG A 200 4.22 18.62 -15.10
CA ARG A 200 3.49 17.34 -15.00
C ARG A 200 3.44 16.63 -16.35
N MET A 201 3.05 17.34 -17.41
CA MET A 201 2.94 16.77 -18.76
C MET A 201 4.29 16.28 -19.29
N ILE A 202 5.36 17.06 -19.12
CA ILE A 202 6.73 16.66 -19.48
C ILE A 202 7.10 15.36 -18.75
N SER A 203 6.81 15.28 -17.45
CA SER A 203 7.06 14.05 -16.69
C SER A 203 6.20 12.87 -17.15
N ILE A 204 4.99 13.08 -17.68
CA ILE A 204 4.15 12.01 -18.25
C ILE A 204 4.80 11.49 -19.54
N LEU A 205 5.22 12.39 -20.43
CA LEU A 205 5.86 12.02 -21.70
C LEU A 205 7.16 11.24 -21.46
N ALA A 206 8.02 11.71 -20.56
CA ALA A 206 9.26 11.00 -20.22
C ALA A 206 8.99 9.62 -19.61
N ASN A 207 8.00 9.49 -18.72
CA ASN A 207 7.61 8.20 -18.14
C ASN A 207 7.03 7.25 -19.21
N SER A 208 6.23 7.77 -20.15
CA SER A 208 5.66 6.98 -21.25
C SER A 208 6.74 6.46 -22.20
N PHE A 209 7.81 7.23 -22.41
CA PHE A 209 8.96 6.75 -23.18
C PHE A 209 9.64 5.57 -22.49
N ASP A 210 9.93 5.67 -21.19
CA ASP A 210 10.55 4.60 -20.43
C ASP A 210 9.71 3.31 -20.36
N GLN A 211 8.36 3.40 -20.47
CA GLN A 211 7.52 2.20 -20.56
C GLN A 211 7.88 1.29 -21.75
N ASN A 212 8.33 1.90 -22.85
CA ASN A 212 8.72 1.19 -24.07
C ASN A 212 10.23 0.96 -24.11
N ALA A 213 11.01 2.00 -23.83
CA ALA A 213 12.47 1.98 -23.93
C ALA A 213 13.14 1.18 -22.80
N LYS A 214 12.50 1.14 -21.61
CA LYS A 214 12.94 0.38 -20.44
C LYS A 214 14.42 0.65 -20.09
N LEU A 215 14.72 1.92 -19.85
CA LEU A 215 16.08 2.45 -19.75
C LEU A 215 16.89 1.84 -18.60
N LEU A 216 16.22 1.29 -17.59
CA LEU A 216 16.85 0.66 -16.44
C LEU A 216 16.87 -0.86 -16.60
N ASN A 217 17.91 -1.38 -17.27
CA ASN A 217 18.15 -2.81 -17.45
C ASN A 217 16.94 -3.58 -17.99
N GLY A 218 16.22 -3.01 -18.97
CA GLY A 218 15.05 -3.67 -19.57
C GLY A 218 13.81 -3.68 -18.66
N THR A 219 13.79 -2.88 -17.59
CA THR A 219 12.64 -2.71 -16.70
C THR A 219 12.14 -1.27 -16.72
N HIS A 220 10.81 -1.09 -16.84
CA HIS A 220 10.17 0.21 -16.65
C HIS A 220 10.12 0.57 -15.16
N LYS A 221 10.49 1.79 -14.80
CA LYS A 221 10.38 2.30 -13.42
C LYS A 221 9.76 3.69 -13.40
N SER A 222 8.57 3.80 -12.79
CA SER A 222 7.91 5.10 -12.60
C SER A 222 8.51 5.93 -11.45
N HIS A 223 9.25 5.26 -10.55
CA HIS A 223 9.91 5.82 -9.37
C HIS A 223 11.25 5.09 -9.16
N VAL A 224 12.23 5.79 -8.60
CA VAL A 224 13.59 5.28 -8.37
C VAL A 224 14.06 5.63 -6.96
N HIS A 225 15.05 4.87 -6.48
CA HIS A 225 15.63 5.03 -5.14
C HIS A 225 17.09 5.46 -5.16
N SER A 226 17.71 5.53 -6.33
CA SER A 226 19.08 6.01 -6.49
C SER A 226 19.14 7.26 -7.37
N THR A 227 20.10 8.13 -7.07
CA THR A 227 20.39 9.31 -7.89
C THR A 227 20.85 8.92 -9.29
N HIS A 228 21.59 7.82 -9.42
CA HIS A 228 22.09 7.34 -10.71
C HIS A 228 20.94 6.89 -11.64
N GLU A 229 20.00 6.08 -11.15
CA GLU A 229 18.82 5.69 -11.94
C GLU A 229 17.96 6.91 -12.30
N ALA A 230 17.85 7.89 -11.39
CA ALA A 230 17.15 9.15 -11.65
C ALA A 230 17.79 9.93 -12.80
N GLU A 231 19.12 10.00 -12.85
CA GLU A 231 19.87 10.66 -13.92
C GLU A 231 19.68 9.95 -15.27
N ILE A 232 19.70 8.62 -15.29
CA ILE A 232 19.44 7.84 -16.51
C ILE A 232 18.04 8.15 -17.05
N LEU A 233 17.01 8.11 -16.20
CA LEU A 233 15.64 8.40 -16.63
C LEU A 233 15.46 9.87 -17.05
N ALA A 234 16.13 10.80 -16.38
CA ALA A 234 16.06 12.23 -16.69
C ALA A 234 16.85 12.62 -17.96
N SER A 235 17.68 11.72 -18.50
CA SER A 235 18.45 11.98 -19.73
C SER A 235 17.58 12.12 -20.97
N TYR A 236 16.41 11.47 -20.97
CA TYR A 236 15.45 11.58 -22.06
C TYR A 236 14.68 12.91 -21.99
N LYS A 237 14.67 13.64 -23.09
CA LYS A 237 13.98 14.91 -23.24
C LYS A 237 12.82 14.75 -24.22
N PRO A 238 11.56 14.70 -23.77
CA PRO A 238 10.44 14.60 -24.70
C PRO A 238 10.29 15.86 -25.56
N VAL A 239 9.78 15.64 -26.78
CA VAL A 239 9.20 16.70 -27.62
C VAL A 239 7.74 16.90 -27.22
N VAL A 240 7.35 18.13 -26.93
CA VAL A 240 5.97 18.49 -26.59
C VAL A 240 5.20 18.86 -27.86
N ASN A 241 4.04 18.25 -28.06
CA ASN A 241 3.11 18.67 -29.12
C ASN A 241 2.44 20.00 -28.73
N THR A 242 2.95 21.10 -29.29
CA THR A 242 2.49 22.47 -28.99
C THR A 242 1.07 22.76 -29.47
N SER A 243 0.62 22.11 -30.57
CA SER A 243 -0.75 22.24 -31.07
C SER A 243 -1.81 21.74 -30.07
N LEU A 244 -1.45 20.77 -29.22
CA LEU A 244 -2.34 20.21 -28.19
C LEU A 244 -1.99 20.68 -26.77
N LEU A 245 -0.97 21.52 -26.61
CA LEU A 245 -0.46 21.92 -25.30
C LEU A 245 -1.53 22.61 -24.43
N ILE A 246 -2.09 23.72 -24.91
CA ILE A 246 -3.09 24.48 -24.16
C ILE A 246 -4.36 23.66 -23.90
N PRO A 247 -4.95 22.94 -24.89
CA PRO A 247 -6.08 22.05 -24.64
C PRO A 247 -5.80 21.00 -23.56
N ASN A 248 -4.62 20.38 -23.56
CA ASN A 248 -4.25 19.36 -22.57
C ASN A 248 -4.08 19.95 -21.16
N LEU A 249 -3.47 21.15 -21.05
CA LEU A 249 -3.35 21.84 -19.76
C LEU A 249 -4.73 22.17 -19.19
N ARG A 250 -5.61 22.75 -20.02
CA ARG A 250 -6.99 23.08 -19.65
C ARG A 250 -7.78 21.85 -19.22
N GLN A 251 -7.70 20.75 -19.97
CA GLN A 251 -8.43 19.53 -19.63
C GLN A 251 -8.09 19.02 -18.23
N VAL A 252 -6.83 19.12 -17.82
CA VAL A 252 -6.40 18.66 -16.49
C VAL A 252 -6.83 19.64 -15.41
N GLU A 253 -6.71 20.94 -15.66
CA GLU A 253 -7.23 21.97 -14.77
C GLU A 253 -8.73 21.80 -14.53
N ASP A 254 -9.51 21.60 -15.59
CA ASP A 254 -10.95 21.33 -15.52
C ASP A 254 -11.25 20.05 -14.73
N LEU A 255 -10.46 18.99 -14.92
CA LEU A 255 -10.61 17.73 -14.19
C LEU A 255 -10.38 17.92 -12.69
N VAL A 256 -9.34 18.66 -12.32
CA VAL A 256 -9.01 18.99 -10.92
C VAL A 256 -10.13 19.82 -10.31
N ASN A 257 -10.56 20.90 -10.97
CA ASN A 257 -11.64 21.77 -10.49
C ASN A 257 -12.95 21.01 -10.31
N LYS A 258 -13.34 20.17 -11.29
CA LYS A 258 -14.54 19.33 -11.17
C LYS A 258 -14.44 18.34 -10.02
N SER A 259 -13.26 17.73 -9.80
CA SER A 259 -13.09 16.79 -8.69
C SER A 259 -13.29 17.45 -7.32
N MET A 260 -12.78 18.68 -7.15
CA MET A 260 -12.97 19.42 -5.90
C MET A 260 -14.44 19.81 -5.73
N GLU A 261 -15.12 20.20 -6.82
CA GLU A 261 -16.55 20.54 -6.77
C GLU A 261 -17.42 19.32 -6.43
N TYR A 262 -17.19 18.18 -7.07
CA TYR A 262 -17.96 16.95 -6.82
C TYR A 262 -17.81 16.47 -5.37
N PHE A 263 -16.61 16.60 -4.79
CA PHE A 263 -16.30 16.10 -3.45
C PHE A 263 -16.38 17.18 -2.37
N LYS A 264 -16.90 18.38 -2.67
CA LYS A 264 -16.93 19.52 -1.72
C LYS A 264 -17.65 19.22 -0.40
N SER A 265 -18.62 18.31 -0.43
CA SER A 265 -19.39 17.88 0.76
C SER A 265 -18.71 16.79 1.58
N THR A 266 -17.62 16.20 1.08
CA THR A 266 -16.83 15.21 1.82
C THR A 266 -15.88 15.88 2.80
N ARG A 267 -15.46 15.16 3.85
CA ARG A 267 -14.37 15.62 4.70
C ARG A 267 -13.06 15.55 3.90
N HIS A 268 -12.46 16.70 3.60
CA HIS A 268 -11.28 16.73 2.75
C HIS A 268 -10.22 17.77 3.16
N ILE A 269 -8.98 17.52 2.73
CA ILE A 269 -7.87 18.49 2.71
C ILE A 269 -7.30 18.57 1.29
N ILE A 270 -6.87 19.76 0.87
CA ILE A 270 -6.28 20.00 -0.45
C ILE A 270 -4.81 20.37 -0.27
N LEU A 271 -3.95 19.66 -1.00
CA LEU A 271 -2.52 19.83 -0.98
C LEU A 271 -1.99 19.94 -2.41
N TYR A 272 -0.95 20.74 -2.58
CA TYR A 272 -0.17 20.76 -3.79
C TYR A 272 1.23 20.22 -3.51
N TYR A 273 1.76 19.46 -4.46
CA TYR A 273 3.11 18.89 -4.39
C TYR A 273 4.16 19.95 -4.06
N GLU A 274 4.07 21.10 -4.71
CA GLU A 274 4.97 22.24 -4.51
C GLU A 274 4.95 22.73 -3.05
N ASP A 275 3.77 22.81 -2.41
CA ASP A 275 3.62 23.26 -1.03
C ASP A 275 4.26 22.27 -0.04
N ILE A 276 4.15 20.96 -0.29
CA ILE A 276 4.73 19.92 0.58
C ILE A 276 6.26 19.94 0.49
N ILE A 277 6.80 20.18 -0.71
CA ILE A 277 8.25 20.24 -0.92
C ILE A 277 8.85 21.49 -0.27
N ASN A 278 8.14 22.63 -0.33
CA ASN A 278 8.61 23.89 0.22
C ASN A 278 8.37 24.01 1.72
N ASN A 279 7.32 23.38 2.24
CA ASN A 279 6.94 23.46 3.65
C ASN A 279 6.54 22.09 4.22
N GLN A 280 7.45 21.50 4.98
CA GLN A 280 7.22 20.19 5.62
C GLN A 280 6.12 20.21 6.69
N THR A 281 5.70 21.37 7.21
CA THR A 281 4.57 21.44 8.16
C THR A 281 3.27 20.94 7.53
N LYS A 282 3.15 20.94 6.20
CA LYS A 282 2.01 20.34 5.50
C LYS A 282 1.85 18.85 5.78
N LEU A 283 2.93 18.12 6.09
CA LEU A 283 2.85 16.72 6.50
C LEU A 283 2.33 16.56 7.93
N VAL A 284 2.57 17.55 8.80
CA VAL A 284 1.98 17.63 10.14
C VAL A 284 0.48 17.86 10.04
N ASP A 285 0.03 18.74 9.14
CA ASP A 285 -1.39 18.97 8.87
C ASP A 285 -2.11 17.68 8.45
N VAL A 286 -1.48 16.85 7.62
CA VAL A 286 -2.04 15.55 7.20
C VAL A 286 -2.14 14.57 8.36
N GLN A 287 -1.11 14.46 9.19
CA GLN A 287 -1.14 13.58 10.37
C GLN A 287 -2.24 14.00 11.35
N ASN A 288 -2.37 15.31 11.58
CA ASN A 288 -3.46 15.87 12.39
C ASN A 288 -4.84 15.63 11.76
N PHE A 289 -4.96 15.79 10.44
CA PHE A 289 -6.21 15.54 9.71
C PHE A 289 -6.68 14.08 9.84
N LEU A 290 -5.73 13.14 9.79
CA LEU A 290 -5.93 11.70 10.01
C LEU A 290 -5.95 11.29 11.49
N ARG A 291 -5.76 12.23 12.42
CA ARG A 291 -5.73 12.01 13.88
C ARG A 291 -4.77 10.89 14.31
N VAL A 292 -3.61 10.81 13.66
CA VAL A 292 -2.53 9.92 14.09
C VAL A 292 -1.50 10.69 14.91
N PRO A 293 -0.72 10.02 15.78
CA PRO A 293 0.41 10.64 16.47
C PRO A 293 1.36 11.31 15.47
N LEU A 294 2.03 12.38 15.88
CA LEU A 294 3.02 13.02 15.02
C LEU A 294 4.30 12.18 14.99
N GLN A 295 4.76 11.85 13.79
CA GLN A 295 6.06 11.22 13.54
C GLN A 295 6.79 11.92 12.40
N GLU A 296 8.12 11.77 12.38
CA GLU A 296 8.90 12.13 11.21
C GLU A 296 8.60 11.16 10.06
N LEU A 297 8.16 11.71 8.93
CA LEU A 297 7.87 10.94 7.73
C LEU A 297 9.08 10.95 6.80
N SER A 298 9.39 9.80 6.20
CA SER A 298 10.55 9.65 5.33
C SER A 298 10.22 8.85 4.08
N SER A 299 10.95 9.13 3.00
CA SER A 299 10.81 8.41 1.73
C SER A 299 12.17 8.11 1.15
N ARG A 300 12.32 6.90 0.61
CA ARG A 300 13.50 6.50 -0.17
C ARG A 300 13.41 6.91 -1.63
N GLN A 301 12.28 7.47 -2.08
CA GLN A 301 12.15 7.86 -3.49
C GLN A 301 12.96 9.12 -3.78
N VAL A 302 13.63 9.13 -4.93
CA VAL A 302 14.41 10.27 -5.41
C VAL A 302 13.65 10.94 -6.55
N LYS A 303 13.65 12.28 -6.56
CA LYS A 303 13.09 13.07 -7.65
C LYS A 303 13.92 12.88 -8.92
N ILE A 304 13.29 12.38 -9.99
CA ILE A 304 13.90 12.12 -11.30
C ILE A 304 14.32 13.43 -11.97
N HIS A 305 13.35 14.28 -12.31
CA HIS A 305 13.61 15.51 -13.05
C HIS A 305 13.95 16.66 -12.09
N LYS A 306 15.20 17.14 -12.15
CA LYS A 306 15.73 18.30 -11.39
C LYS A 306 16.10 19.44 -12.35
N GLY A 307 16.16 20.67 -11.84
CA GLY A 307 16.49 21.86 -12.63
C GLY A 307 15.31 22.42 -13.45
N SER A 308 15.63 23.36 -14.34
CA SER A 308 14.65 24.10 -15.16
C SER A 308 13.90 23.21 -16.15
N LEU A 309 12.69 23.61 -16.54
CA LEU A 309 11.94 22.91 -17.58
C LEU A 309 12.62 22.94 -18.95
N SER A 310 13.31 24.02 -19.27
CA SER A 310 14.04 24.19 -20.53
C SER A 310 15.11 23.12 -20.77
N SER A 311 15.71 22.57 -19.70
CA SER A 311 16.71 21.51 -19.84
C SER A 311 16.10 20.12 -19.98
N GLN A 312 14.79 19.98 -19.77
CA GLN A 312 14.06 18.71 -19.68
C GLN A 312 13.23 18.39 -20.95
N VAL A 313 13.29 19.23 -21.98
CA VAL A 313 12.56 19.06 -23.25
C VAL A 313 13.42 19.47 -24.43
N GLU A 314 13.12 18.95 -25.61
CA GLU A 314 13.88 19.28 -26.83
C GLU A 314 13.41 20.60 -27.48
N ASN A 315 12.10 20.84 -27.54
CA ASN A 315 11.52 21.98 -28.27
C ASN A 315 11.09 23.15 -27.34
N TRP A 316 11.92 23.51 -26.36
CA TRP A 316 11.60 24.54 -25.36
C TRP A 316 11.14 25.88 -25.98
N GLY A 317 11.82 26.35 -27.03
CA GLY A 317 11.48 27.63 -27.68
C GLY A 317 10.06 27.65 -28.27
N GLU A 318 9.56 26.52 -28.76
CA GLU A 318 8.19 26.42 -29.26
C GLU A 318 7.17 26.42 -28.12
N ILE A 319 7.47 25.73 -27.02
CA ILE A 319 6.64 25.71 -25.81
C ILE A 319 6.52 27.12 -25.24
N GLU A 320 7.65 27.81 -25.07
CA GLU A 320 7.69 29.19 -24.58
C GLU A 320 6.84 30.11 -25.47
N LYS A 321 7.03 30.04 -26.79
CA LYS A 321 6.24 30.82 -27.76
C LYS A 321 4.75 30.52 -27.66
N THR A 322 4.38 29.25 -27.43
CA THR A 322 2.97 28.82 -27.34
C THR A 322 2.29 29.29 -26.06
N LEU A 323 3.01 29.31 -24.93
CA LEU A 323 2.44 29.69 -23.63
C LEU A 323 2.54 31.18 -23.33
N LYS A 324 3.46 31.90 -23.95
CA LYS A 324 3.63 33.34 -23.77
C LYS A 324 2.35 34.09 -24.17
N GLY A 325 1.88 34.99 -23.30
CA GLY A 325 0.64 35.74 -23.47
C GLY A 325 -0.63 34.95 -23.14
N THR A 326 -0.52 33.71 -22.67
CA THR A 326 -1.67 32.87 -22.27
C THR A 326 -1.82 32.81 -20.74
N HIS A 327 -2.97 32.31 -20.27
CA HIS A 327 -3.20 32.04 -18.85
C HIS A 327 -2.15 31.10 -18.23
N TYR A 328 -1.58 30.20 -19.04
CA TYR A 328 -0.60 29.20 -18.60
C TYR A 328 0.85 29.68 -18.69
N GLN A 329 1.10 30.97 -18.97
CA GLN A 329 2.46 31.52 -19.06
C GLN A 329 3.26 31.30 -17.76
N SER A 330 2.61 31.34 -16.60
CA SER A 330 3.30 31.19 -15.31
C SER A 330 4.03 29.85 -15.18
N TYR A 331 3.56 28.80 -15.85
CA TYR A 331 4.19 27.47 -15.84
C TYR A 331 5.58 27.44 -16.48
N LEU A 332 5.97 28.47 -17.23
CA LEU A 332 7.34 28.61 -17.76
C LEU A 332 8.37 28.94 -16.67
N HIS A 333 7.93 29.50 -15.54
CA HIS A 333 8.81 30.06 -14.51
C HIS A 333 8.54 29.50 -13.11
N GLU A 334 7.32 29.01 -12.85
CA GLU A 334 6.92 28.48 -11.55
C GLU A 334 7.44 27.06 -11.37
N ASP A 335 8.71 26.93 -10.98
CA ASP A 335 9.23 25.64 -10.54
C ASP A 335 8.91 25.41 -9.06
N TYR A 336 9.24 26.41 -8.22
CA TYR A 336 8.97 26.49 -6.78
C TYR A 336 9.11 27.98 -6.41
N LYS A 337 8.03 28.78 -6.41
CA LYS A 337 8.14 30.11 -5.78
C LYS A 337 8.29 29.87 -4.28
N LEU A 338 9.43 30.31 -3.75
CA LEU A 338 9.71 30.43 -2.32
C LEU A 338 8.73 31.42 -1.68
#